data_AF-A0A3M1IM18-F1
#
_entry.id   AF-A0A3M1IM18-F1
#
_cell.length_a   1.000
_cell.length_b   1.000
_cell.length_c   1.000
_cell.angle_alpha   90.00
_cell.angle_beta   90.00
_cell.angle_gamma   90.00
#
_symmetry.space_group_name_H-M   'P 1'
#
loop_
_entity.id
_entity.type
_entity.pdbx_description
1 polymer ?
#
loop_
_entity_poly.entity_id
_entity_poly.type
_entity_poly.pdbx_seq_one_letter_code
_entity_poly.pdbx_strand_id
1 'polypeptide(L)' 'TDGIIEPEQAADAVVRAIREERFYVLPHPEVEEYVRRKGDDIDRWLHGMRRLRRRTLEDADS' A
#
# COMPACT_ATOMS: atom_id res chain seq x y z
N THR A 1 3.39 -2.43 -12.47
CA THR A 1 4.27 -2.50 -11.29
C THR A 1 3.54 -1.89 -10.11
N ASP A 2 2.28 -2.31 -9.92
CA ASP A 2 1.23 -1.41 -9.41
C ASP A 2 1.06 -1.56 -7.90
N GLY A 3 1.89 -0.85 -7.15
CA GLY A 3 1.81 -0.81 -5.69
C GLY A 3 3.09 -0.37 -5.00
N ILE A 4 4.20 -0.23 -5.76
CA ILE A 4 5.44 0.37 -5.25
C ILE A 4 5.53 1.76 -5.87
N ILE A 5 5.45 2.77 -5.01
CA ILE A 5 5.69 4.17 -5.34
C ILE A 5 7.04 4.58 -4.78
N GLU A 6 7.65 5.59 -5.39
CA GLU A 6 8.87 6.17 -4.85
C GLU A 6 8.59 6.89 -3.52
N PRO A 7 9.55 6.93 -2.58
CA PRO A 7 9.40 7.63 -1.30
C PRO A 7 8.96 9.08 -1.45
N GLU A 8 9.47 9.79 -2.48
CA GLU A 8 9.13 11.17 -2.78
C GLU A 8 7.64 11.32 -3.14
N GLN A 9 7.09 10.39 -3.92
CA GLN A 9 5.67 10.40 -4.28
C GLN A 9 4.78 10.16 -3.05
N ALA A 10 5.21 9.29 -2.13
CA ALA A 10 4.52 9.08 -0.87
C ALA A 10 4.54 10.35 0.00
N ALA A 11 5.68 11.04 0.07
CA ALA A 11 5.82 12.29 0.82
C ALA A 11 4.91 13.40 0.25
N ASP A 12 4.86 13.54 -1.07
CA ASP A 12 3.99 14.50 -1.74
C ASP A 12 2.50 14.27 -1.43
N ALA A 13 2.07 13.01 -1.38
CA ALA A 13 0.71 12.66 -1.00
C ALA A 13 0.35 13.11 0.42
N VAL A 14 1.29 12.97 1.36
CA VAL A 14 1.12 13.43 2.75
C VAL A 14 1.07 14.95 2.84
N VAL A 15 2.01 15.66 2.21
CA VAL A 15 2.04 17.14 2.21
C VAL A 15 0.75 17.71 1.62
N ARG A 16 0.27 17.14 0.51
CA ARG A 16 -1.00 17.53 -0.09
C ARG A 16 -2.18 17.33 0.86
N ALA A 17 -2.26 16.16 1.51
CA ALA A 17 -3.34 15.88 2.44
C ALA A 17 -3.38 16.83 3.65
N ILE A 18 -2.20 17.24 4.16
CA ILE A 18 -2.10 18.25 5.22
C ILE A 18 -2.67 19.59 4.77
N ARG A 19 -2.31 20.06 3.55
CA ARG A 19 -2.83 21.31 2.98
C ARG A 19 -4.34 21.28 2.78
N GLU A 20 -4.89 20.10 2.50
CA GLU A 20 -6.32 19.87 2.28
C GLU A 20 -7.06 19.46 3.56
N GLU A 21 -6.40 19.50 4.72
CA GLU A 21 -6.92 19.09 6.04
C GLU A 21 -7.57 17.69 6.03
N ARG A 22 -7.06 16.78 5.19
CA ARG A 22 -7.58 15.42 5.06
C ARG A 22 -6.77 14.44 5.90
N PHE A 23 -7.45 13.79 6.84
CA PHE A 23 -6.85 12.79 7.71
C PHE A 23 -6.52 11.47 6.99
N TYR A 24 -7.43 10.99 6.14
CA TYR A 24 -7.26 9.70 5.45
C TYR A 24 -6.43 9.88 4.18
N VAL A 25 -5.12 9.67 4.31
CA VAL A 25 -4.15 9.80 3.22
C VAL A 25 -4.04 8.48 2.46
N LEU A 26 -4.44 8.51 1.19
CA LEU A 26 -4.24 7.42 0.25
C LEU A 26 -3.18 7.88 -0.77
N PRO A 27 -1.97 7.28 -0.78
CA PRO A 27 -0.91 7.69 -1.70
C PRO A 27 -1.29 7.55 -3.18
N HIS A 28 -2.19 6.62 -3.47
CA HIS A 28 -2.74 6.33 -4.79
C HIS A 28 -4.09 5.60 -4.64
N PRO A 29 -5.03 5.76 -5.60
CA PRO A 29 -6.41 5.29 -5.47
C PRO A 29 -6.58 3.79 -5.19
N GLU A 30 -5.71 2.95 -5.73
CA GLU A 30 -5.74 1.49 -5.59
C GLU A 30 -5.63 1.01 -4.14
N VAL A 31 -5.02 1.80 -3.24
CA VAL A 31 -4.92 1.45 -1.81
C VAL A 31 -6.28 1.42 -1.13
N GLU A 32 -7.24 2.21 -1.62
CA GLU A 32 -8.60 2.16 -1.07
C GLU A 32 -9.20 0.75 -1.23
N GLU A 33 -9.06 0.18 -2.42
CA GLU A 33 -9.51 -1.17 -2.71
C GLU A 33 -8.74 -2.21 -1.90
N TYR A 34 -7.45 -1.99 -1.65
CA TYR A 34 -6.66 -2.88 -0.79
C TYR A 34 -7.14 -2.86 0.65
N VAL A 35 -7.47 -1.69 1.19
CA VAL A 35 -8.01 -1.54 2.54
C VAL A 35 -9.39 -2.18 2.65
N ARG A 36 -10.27 -1.99 1.66
CA ARG A 36 -11.59 -2.66 1.62
C ARG A 36 -11.45 -4.18 1.62
N ARG A 37 -10.68 -4.73 0.67
CA ARG A 37 -10.45 -6.18 0.57
C ARG A 37 -9.85 -6.77 1.84
N LYS A 38 -8.95 -6.03 2.51
CA LYS A 38 -8.40 -6.45 3.81
C LYS A 38 -9.49 -6.53 4.87
N GLY A 39 -10.41 -5.56 4.92
CA GLY A 39 -11.52 -5.54 5.86
C GLY A 39 -12.55 -6.65 5.61
N ASP A 40 -12.83 -6.95 4.35
CA ASP A 40 -13.83 -7.94 3.95
C ASP A 40 -13.41 -9.39 4.26
N ASP A 41 -12.11 -9.71 4.11
CA ASP A 41 -11.56 -11.06 4.36
C ASP A 41 -10.08 -10.99 4.81
N ILE A 42 -9.89 -10.88 6.13
CA ILE A 42 -8.57 -10.74 6.75
C ILE A 42 -7.72 -12.02 6.55
N ASP A 43 -8.31 -13.21 6.65
CA ASP A 43 -7.58 -14.47 6.57
C ASP A 43 -7.00 -14.72 5.17
N ARG A 44 -7.79 -14.42 4.13
CA ARG A 44 -7.34 -14.44 2.74
C ARG A 44 -6.28 -13.39 2.49
N TRP A 45 -6.44 -12.18 3.02
CA TRP A 45 -5.45 -11.11 2.90
C TRP A 45 -4.10 -11.51 3.53
N LEU A 46 -4.11 -12.09 4.74
CA LEU A 46 -2.90 -12.56 5.43
C LEU A 46 -2.15 -13.63 4.62
N HIS A 47 -2.88 -14.58 4.02
CA HIS A 47 -2.28 -15.57 3.13
C HIS A 47 -1.60 -14.92 1.92
N GLY A 48 -2.26 -13.94 1.28
CA GLY A 48 -1.70 -13.18 0.17
C GLY A 48 -0.42 -12.43 0.56
N MET A 49 -0.42 -11.75 1.69
CA MET A 49 0.73 -10.98 2.20
C MET A 49 1.93 -11.86 2.55
N ARG A 50 1.71 -13.04 3.13
CA ARG A 50 2.80 -14.01 3.38
C ARG A 50 3.48 -14.45 2.09
N ARG A 51 2.71 -14.66 1.00
CA ARG A 51 3.26 -15.01 -0.32
C ARG A 51 3.97 -13.84 -0.99
N LEU A 52 3.46 -12.61 -0.84
CA LEU A 52 4.13 -11.41 -1.35
C LEU A 52 5.47 -11.21 -0.66
N ARG A 53 5.50 -11.23 0.68
CA ARG A 53 6.73 -11.07 1.48
C ARG A 53 7.80 -12.07 1.09
N ARG A 54 7.44 -13.34 0.84
CA ARG A 54 8.41 -14.34 0.41
C ARG A 54 9.09 -13.97 -0.90
N ARG A 55 8.30 -13.58 -1.92
CA ARG A 55 8.82 -13.14 -3.21
C ARG A 55 9.72 -11.91 -3.09
N THR A 56 9.30 -10.90 -2.32
CA THR A 56 10.11 -9.69 -2.14
C THR A 56 11.46 -9.97 -1.47
N LEU A 57 11.53 -10.95 -0.57
CA LEU A 57 12.80 -11.36 0.03
C LEU A 57 13.67 -12.16 -0.96
N GLU A 58 13.06 -13.06 -1.74
CA GLU A 58 13.75 -13.80 -2.81
C GLU A 58 14.32 -12.87 -3.90
N ASP A 59 13.58 -11.82 -4.27
CA ASP A 59 13.99 -10.80 -5.24
C ASP A 59 15.10 -9.89 -4.69
N ALA A 60 15.19 -9.70 -3.37
CA ALA A 60 16.21 -8.87 -2.73
C ALA A 60 17.56 -9.60 -2.53
N ASP A 61 17.52 -10.94 -2.52
CA ASP A 61 18.70 -11.80 -2.41
C ASP A 61 19.31 -12.18 -3.78
N SER A 62 18.70 -11.73 -4.90
CA SER A 62 19.14 -11.97 -6.29
C SER A 62 19.76 -10.74 -6.94
#